data_AF-A0A919L9G3-F1
#
_entry.id   AF-A0A919L9G3-F1
#
_cell.length_a   1.000
_cell.length_b   1.000
_cell.length_c   1.000
_cell.angle_alpha   90.00
_cell.angle_beta   90.00
_cell.angle_gamma   90.00
#
_symmetry.space_group_name_H-M   'P 1'
#
loop_
_entity.id
_entity.type
_entity.pdbx_description
1 polymer ?
#
loop_
_entity_poly.entity_id
_entity_poly.type
_entity_poly.pdbx_seq_one_letter_code
_entity_poly.pdbx_strand_id
1 'polypeptide(L)'
;MQVKSSYSRLGRRCDDLFVVTDAEWARIRRGLRFGQIFEGTVVLVPRPGAVGIFVDIGLSVGGFVDALWLPGETEDWPAEGTVADFEIWWADSRQQIRLMPCDSRYLRKDFTAVVERFRPHWSSDVGQPVPDPEPATPDE
;
A
#
# COMPACT_ATOMS: atom_id res chain seq x y z
N MET A 1 -28.48 -25.52 -11.56
CA MET A 1 -28.34 -24.12 -11.11
C MET A 1 -26.89 -23.95 -10.68
N GLN A 2 -26.03 -23.55 -11.61
CA GLN A 2 -24.57 -23.48 -11.40
C GLN A 2 -24.21 -22.09 -10.88
N VAL A 3 -23.66 -22.03 -9.67
CA VAL A 3 -23.00 -20.85 -9.12
C VAL A 3 -21.71 -20.66 -9.91
N LYS A 4 -21.62 -19.57 -10.68
CA LYS A 4 -20.37 -19.19 -11.36
C LYS A 4 -19.39 -18.70 -10.29
N SER A 5 -18.53 -19.60 -9.87
CA SER A 5 -17.34 -19.29 -9.08
C SER A 5 -16.39 -18.48 -9.96
N SER A 6 -16.37 -17.16 -9.75
CA SER A 6 -15.39 -16.24 -10.33
C SER A 6 -14.04 -16.41 -9.62
N TYR A 7 -13.45 -17.61 -9.70
CA TYR A 7 -12.09 -17.90 -9.24
C TYR A 7 -11.14 -17.97 -10.44
N SER A 8 -11.18 -16.96 -11.31
CA SER A 8 -10.28 -16.82 -12.47
C SER A 8 -9.44 -15.55 -12.35
N ARG A 9 -8.69 -15.44 -11.25
CA ARG A 9 -7.49 -14.58 -11.18
C ARG A 9 -6.36 -15.13 -10.30
N LEU A 10 -6.43 -16.40 -9.91
CA LEU A 10 -5.35 -17.11 -9.21
C LEU A 10 -4.78 -18.18 -10.14
N GLY A 11 -3.98 -17.72 -11.10
CA GLY A 11 -3.37 -18.56 -12.12
C GLY A 11 -2.16 -17.89 -12.78
N ARG A 12 -1.42 -17.05 -12.05
CA ARG A 12 -0.12 -16.56 -12.50
C ARG A 12 0.93 -16.99 -11.47
N ARG A 13 1.91 -17.76 -11.94
CA ARG A 13 3.11 -18.13 -11.20
C ARG A 13 3.72 -16.89 -10.56
N CYS A 14 4.28 -17.06 -9.37
CA CYS A 14 5.07 -16.04 -8.66
C CYS A 14 6.30 -15.54 -9.44
N ASP A 15 6.61 -16.10 -10.61
CA ASP A 15 7.76 -15.74 -11.45
C ASP A 15 7.43 -14.78 -12.62
N ASP A 16 6.16 -14.40 -12.80
CA ASP A 16 5.71 -13.47 -13.86
C ASP A 16 5.04 -12.22 -13.26
N LEU A 17 5.65 -11.72 -12.17
CA LEU A 17 5.29 -10.42 -11.59
C LEU A 17 5.49 -9.36 -12.67
N PHE A 18 4.40 -8.66 -13.01
CA PHE A 18 4.38 -7.60 -14.00
C PHE A 18 5.45 -6.58 -13.65
N VAL A 19 6.58 -6.62 -14.35
CA VAL A 19 7.53 -5.51 -14.36
C VAL A 19 6.76 -4.35 -14.97
N VAL A 20 6.29 -3.45 -14.11
CA VAL A 20 5.58 -2.25 -14.55
C VAL A 20 6.61 -1.36 -15.23
N THR A 21 6.29 -0.94 -16.45
CA THR A 21 7.19 -0.04 -17.18
C THR A 21 7.22 1.31 -16.48
N ASP A 22 8.32 2.05 -16.58
CA ASP A 22 8.42 3.38 -15.98
C ASP A 22 7.32 4.33 -16.49
N ALA A 23 6.90 4.17 -17.74
CA ALA A 23 5.81 4.94 -18.33
C ALA A 23 4.45 4.61 -17.68
N GLU A 24 4.17 3.33 -17.44
CA GLU A 24 2.94 2.90 -16.77
C GLU A 24 2.95 3.31 -15.29
N TRP A 25 4.09 3.19 -14.61
CA TRP A 25 4.24 3.69 -13.25
C TRP A 25 4.00 5.19 -13.16
N ALA A 26 4.63 5.99 -14.03
CA ALA A 26 4.45 7.43 -14.07
C ALA A 26 2.98 7.80 -14.33
N ARG A 27 2.28 7.04 -15.20
CA ARG A 27 0.86 7.23 -15.45
C ARG A 27 0.02 6.96 -14.20
N ILE A 28 0.24 5.82 -13.54
CA ILE A 28 -0.47 5.45 -12.30
C ILE A 28 -0.25 6.54 -11.24
N ARG A 29 1.02 6.91 -11.00
CA ARG A 29 1.42 7.87 -9.96
C ARG A 29 0.72 9.22 -10.11
N ARG A 30 0.65 9.77 -11.33
CA ARG A 30 -0.04 11.06 -11.60
C ARG A 30 -1.52 11.05 -11.22
N GLY A 31 -2.14 9.87 -11.23
CA GLY A 31 -3.53 9.67 -10.81
C GLY A 31 -3.73 9.61 -9.29
N LEU A 32 -2.67 9.38 -8.51
CA LEU A 32 -2.78 9.18 -7.07
C LEU A 32 -2.95 10.49 -6.31
N ARG A 33 -3.70 10.45 -5.21
CA ARG A 33 -3.83 11.53 -4.24
C ARG A 33 -3.50 11.03 -2.85
N PHE A 34 -2.89 11.87 -2.02
CA PHE A 34 -2.73 11.56 -0.61
C PHE A 34 -4.09 11.35 0.06
N GLY A 35 -4.18 10.36 0.95
CA GLY A 35 -5.42 9.99 1.63
C GLY A 35 -6.48 9.36 0.72
N GLN A 36 -6.18 9.11 -0.56
CA GLN A 36 -7.08 8.36 -1.43
C GLN A 36 -7.25 6.94 -0.88
N ILE A 37 -8.50 6.51 -0.72
CA ILE A 37 -8.84 5.21 -0.13
C ILE A 37 -9.06 4.18 -1.25
N PHE A 38 -8.51 3.00 -1.05
CA PHE A 38 -8.77 1.80 -1.84
C PHE A 38 -9.22 0.67 -0.93
N GLU A 39 -10.28 -0.05 -1.34
CA GLU A 39 -10.51 -1.39 -0.82
C GLU A 39 -9.40 -2.29 -1.36
N GLY A 40 -8.72 -3.00 -0.46
CA GLY A 40 -7.60 -3.86 -0.80
C GLY A 40 -7.68 -5.22 -0.14
N THR A 41 -7.02 -6.21 -0.74
CA THR A 41 -6.88 -7.56 -0.18
C THR A 41 -5.43 -7.81 0.22
N VAL A 42 -5.18 -8.24 1.45
CA VAL A 42 -3.84 -8.62 1.90
C VAL A 42 -3.42 -9.90 1.17
N VAL A 43 -2.32 -9.84 0.43
CA VAL A 43 -1.85 -10.96 -0.40
C VAL A 43 -0.59 -11.63 0.13
N LEU A 44 0.17 -10.95 1.00
CA LEU A 44 1.38 -11.53 1.60
C LEU A 44 1.74 -10.82 2.91
N VAL A 45 2.08 -11.59 3.95
CA VAL A 45 2.60 -11.08 5.23
C VAL A 45 4.04 -11.59 5.46
N PRO A 46 5.06 -10.98 4.83
CA PRO A 46 6.43 -11.43 4.98
C PRO A 46 7.00 -11.06 6.36
N ARG A 47 7.50 -12.05 7.12
CA ARG A 47 8.18 -11.82 8.43
C ARG A 47 7.39 -10.84 9.33
N PRO A 48 6.24 -11.28 9.88
CA PRO A 48 5.43 -10.46 10.77
C PRO A 48 6.27 -9.77 11.85
N GLY A 49 5.97 -8.49 12.12
CA GLY A 49 6.72 -7.66 13.07
C GLY A 49 7.98 -6.98 12.51
N ALA A 50 8.45 -7.34 11.31
CA ALA A 50 9.72 -6.82 10.78
C ALA A 50 9.58 -6.01 9.47
N VAL A 51 8.70 -6.43 8.55
CA VAL A 51 8.67 -5.85 7.19
C VAL A 51 7.40 -5.05 6.96
N GLY A 52 6.24 -5.70 7.06
CA GLY A 52 4.95 -5.10 6.70
C GLY A 52 4.09 -6.10 5.95
N ILE A 53 3.07 -5.62 5.23
CA ILE A 53 2.15 -6.45 4.45
C ILE A 53 1.99 -5.93 3.02
N PHE A 54 1.81 -6.84 2.07
CA PHE A 54 1.47 -6.51 0.70
C PHE A 54 -0.04 -6.60 0.49
N VAL A 55 -0.57 -5.64 -0.26
CA VAL A 55 -2.00 -5.48 -0.51
C VAL A 55 -2.24 -5.37 -2.01
N ASP A 56 -3.12 -6.19 -2.57
CA ASP A 56 -3.68 -5.97 -3.90
C ASP A 56 -4.80 -4.91 -3.79
N ILE A 57 -4.63 -3.79 -4.49
CA ILE A 57 -5.58 -2.67 -4.53
C ILE A 57 -6.22 -2.49 -5.92
N GLY A 58 -6.13 -3.51 -6.77
CA GLY A 58 -6.75 -3.51 -8.10
C GLY A 58 -6.02 -2.67 -9.16
N LEU A 59 -4.83 -2.17 -8.84
CA LEU A 59 -3.93 -1.51 -9.79
C LEU A 59 -2.87 -2.50 -10.30
N SER A 60 -2.20 -2.15 -11.40
CA SER A 60 -1.06 -2.93 -11.92
C SER A 60 0.15 -2.95 -10.98
N VAL A 61 0.19 -2.04 -9.99
CA VAL A 61 1.19 -1.97 -8.92
C VAL A 61 0.50 -2.29 -7.58
N GLY A 62 1.10 -3.20 -6.82
CA GLY A 62 0.61 -3.54 -5.47
C GLY A 62 0.87 -2.43 -4.44
N GLY A 63 0.02 -2.42 -3.42
CA GLY A 63 0.22 -1.61 -2.23
C GLY A 63 1.09 -2.32 -1.20
N PHE A 64 1.70 -1.53 -0.32
CA PHE A 64 2.49 -2.02 0.80
C PHE A 64 2.23 -1.18 2.04
N VAL A 65 1.91 -1.84 3.16
CA VAL A 65 1.79 -1.21 4.47
C VAL A 65 3.06 -1.57 5.26
N ASP A 66 3.86 -0.57 5.61
CA ASP A 66 5.03 -0.77 6.46
C ASP A 66 4.64 -1.28 7.86
N ALA A 67 5.47 -2.17 8.42
CA ALA A 67 5.34 -2.62 9.82
C ALA A 67 5.25 -1.45 10.81
N LEU A 68 5.81 -0.29 10.45
CA LEU A 68 5.75 0.94 11.23
C LEU A 68 4.31 1.40 11.51
N TRP A 69 3.33 1.09 10.66
CA TRP A 69 1.93 1.49 10.82
C TRP A 69 1.08 0.46 11.56
N LEU A 70 1.52 -0.79 11.59
CA LEU A 70 0.78 -1.93 12.11
C LEU A 70 0.95 -2.09 13.63
N PRO A 71 0.05 -2.85 14.31
CA PRO A 71 0.17 -3.13 15.74
C PRO A 71 1.53 -3.74 16.11
N GLY A 72 1.98 -3.51 17.35
CA GLY A 72 3.21 -4.11 17.85
C GLY A 72 3.12 -5.64 17.98
N GLU A 73 1.94 -6.14 18.38
CA GLU A 73 1.63 -7.57 18.42
C GLU A 73 1.28 -8.05 17.01
N THR A 74 2.00 -9.07 16.54
CA THR A 74 1.90 -9.52 15.14
C THR A 74 0.63 -10.27 14.83
N GLU A 75 -0.01 -10.83 15.86
CA GLU A 75 -1.26 -11.57 15.82
C GLU A 75 -2.44 -10.64 15.48
N ASP A 76 -2.29 -9.34 15.76
CA ASP A 76 -3.28 -8.30 15.46
C ASP A 76 -3.11 -7.72 14.04
N TRP A 77 -2.09 -8.16 13.29
CA TRP A 77 -1.92 -7.74 11.90
C TRP A 77 -3.03 -8.32 11.02
N PRO A 78 -3.45 -7.61 9.95
CA PRO A 78 -4.26 -8.19 8.89
C PRO A 78 -3.62 -9.48 8.32
N ALA A 79 -4.33 -10.60 8.40
CA ALA A 79 -3.88 -11.87 7.81
C ALA A 79 -4.07 -11.86 6.29
N GLU A 80 -3.36 -12.75 5.58
CA GLU A 80 -3.58 -12.97 4.14
C GLU A 80 -5.06 -13.30 3.85
N GLY A 81 -5.59 -12.73 2.77
CA GLY A 81 -6.99 -12.79 2.39
C GLY A 81 -7.90 -11.77 3.10
N THR A 82 -7.40 -11.02 4.08
CA THR A 82 -8.17 -9.94 4.71
C THR A 82 -8.48 -8.85 3.69
N VAL A 83 -9.76 -8.47 3.60
CA VAL A 83 -10.23 -7.32 2.82
C VAL A 83 -10.47 -6.15 3.76
N ALA A 84 -9.89 -5.00 3.46
CA ALA A 84 -10.04 -3.78 4.26
C ALA A 84 -9.78 -2.52 3.41
N ASP A 85 -10.13 -1.37 3.97
CA ASP A 85 -9.82 -0.07 3.38
C ASP A 85 -8.42 0.40 3.77
N PHE A 86 -7.68 0.90 2.78
CA PHE A 86 -6.33 1.42 2.92
C PHE A 86 -6.21 2.79 2.25
N GLU A 87 -5.57 3.73 2.94
CA GLU A 87 -5.32 5.06 2.43
C GLU A 87 -3.90 5.20 1.87
N ILE A 88 -3.77 5.93 0.74
CA ILE A 88 -2.47 6.26 0.16
C ILE A 88 -1.73 7.21 1.09
N TRP A 89 -0.62 6.74 1.63
CA TRP A 89 0.34 7.54 2.40
C TRP A 89 1.41 8.16 1.51
N TRP A 90 1.99 7.36 0.61
CA TRP A 90 3.09 7.81 -0.26
C TRP A 90 3.20 6.92 -1.51
N ALA A 91 4.04 7.32 -2.46
CA ALA A 91 4.48 6.47 -3.55
C ALA A 91 6.01 6.56 -3.68
N ASP A 92 6.69 5.43 -3.56
CA ASP A 92 8.15 5.34 -3.62
C ASP A 92 8.68 5.49 -5.06
N SER A 93 9.95 5.85 -5.24
CA SER A 93 10.61 5.85 -6.54
C SER A 93 10.76 4.43 -7.11
N ARG A 94 10.81 3.40 -6.24
CA ARG A 94 10.90 1.97 -6.62
C ARG A 94 9.58 1.35 -7.09
N GLN A 95 8.66 2.15 -7.60
CA GLN A 95 7.36 1.68 -8.12
C GLN A 95 6.51 0.93 -7.09
N GLN A 96 6.39 1.47 -5.88
CA GLN A 96 5.56 0.88 -4.82
C GLN A 96 4.67 1.94 -4.17
N ILE A 97 3.39 1.62 -4.00
CA ILE A 97 2.42 2.49 -3.32
C ILE A 97 2.45 2.16 -1.82
N ARG A 98 2.73 3.15 -1.00
CA ARG A 98 2.76 3.03 0.46
C ARG A 98 1.39 3.38 1.02
N LEU A 99 0.88 2.49 1.85
CA LEU A 99 -0.47 2.53 2.38
C LEU A 99 -0.47 2.60 3.91
N MET A 100 -1.56 3.12 4.46
CA MET A 100 -1.93 2.97 5.87
C MET A 100 -3.32 2.34 5.98
N PRO A 101 -3.58 1.45 6.95
CA PRO A 101 -4.93 0.96 7.22
C PRO A 101 -5.86 2.09 7.65
N CYS A 102 -7.10 2.12 7.15
CA CYS A 102 -8.10 3.06 7.64
C CYS A 102 -8.75 2.59 8.95
N ASP A 103 -8.84 1.28 9.15
CA ASP A 103 -9.40 0.70 10.36
C ASP A 103 -8.41 0.77 11.51
N SER A 104 -8.78 1.51 12.56
CA SER A 104 -7.97 1.70 13.77
C SER A 104 -7.53 0.41 14.46
N ARG A 105 -8.23 -0.73 14.28
CA ARG A 105 -7.79 -2.01 14.85
C ARG A 105 -6.49 -2.54 14.23
N TYR A 106 -6.18 -2.10 13.01
CA TYR A 106 -4.96 -2.45 12.29
C TYR A 106 -3.89 -1.37 12.36
N LEU A 107 -4.09 -0.37 13.20
CA LEU A 107 -3.10 0.67 13.48
C LEU A 107 -2.42 0.42 14.80
N ARG A 108 -1.14 0.75 14.88
CA ARG A 108 -0.43 0.85 16.17
C ARG A 108 -1.11 1.81 17.15
N LYS A 109 -0.96 1.55 18.44
CA LYS A 109 -1.61 2.32 19.51
C LYS A 109 -1.22 3.80 19.54
N ASP A 110 0.02 4.13 19.18
CA ASP A 110 0.58 5.49 19.14
C ASP A 110 0.55 6.11 17.73
N PHE A 111 -0.32 5.61 16.84
CA PHE A 111 -0.36 6.01 15.42
C PHE A 111 -0.42 7.54 15.22
N THR A 112 -1.32 8.23 15.93
CA THR A 112 -1.46 9.69 15.82
C THR A 112 -0.15 10.42 16.10
N ALA A 113 0.55 10.06 17.18
CA ALA A 113 1.83 10.68 17.54
C ALA A 113 2.93 10.39 16.49
N VAL A 114 2.91 9.19 15.90
CA VAL A 114 3.83 8.83 14.82
C VAL A 114 3.54 9.66 13.56
N VAL A 115 2.29 9.77 13.14
CA VAL A 115 1.90 10.59 11.99
C VAL A 115 2.27 12.06 12.21
N GLU A 116 1.97 12.63 13.37
CA GLU A 116 2.34 14.01 13.70
C GLU A 116 3.86 14.25 13.62
N ARG A 117 4.67 13.25 13.97
CA ARG A 117 6.13 13.35 13.88
C ARG A 117 6.65 13.29 12.44
N PHE A 118 6.11 12.39 11.62
CA PHE A 118 6.61 12.17 10.25
C PHE A 118 5.96 13.10 9.23
N ARG A 119 4.72 13.53 9.47
CA ARG A 119 3.92 14.34 8.55
C ARG A 119 2.93 15.22 9.33
N PRO A 120 3.41 16.24 10.05
CA PRO A 120 2.59 17.10 10.92
C PRO A 120 1.44 17.83 10.21
N HIS A 121 1.49 17.92 8.87
CA HIS A 121 0.48 18.58 8.05
C HIS A 121 -0.36 17.61 7.23
N TRP A 122 -0.46 16.33 7.66
CA TRP A 122 -1.17 15.29 6.91
C TRP A 122 -2.59 15.70 6.48
N SER A 123 -3.36 16.32 7.38
CA SER A 123 -4.72 16.79 7.07
C SER A 123 -4.78 17.80 5.92
N SER A 124 -3.75 18.64 5.76
CA SER A 124 -3.65 19.60 4.65
C SER A 124 -3.16 18.95 3.36
N ASP A 125 -2.40 17.86 3.46
CA ASP A 125 -1.88 17.12 2.32
C ASP A 125 -2.93 16.21 1.68
N VAL A 126 -3.92 15.73 2.44
CA VAL A 126 -5.00 14.88 1.93
C VAL A 126 -5.69 15.55 0.73
N GLY A 127 -5.86 14.78 -0.34
CA GLY A 127 -6.43 15.25 -1.60
C GLY A 127 -5.41 15.94 -2.53
N GLN A 128 -4.21 16.28 -2.05
CA GLN A 128 -3.15 16.80 -2.93
C GLN A 128 -2.57 15.69 -3.82
N PRO A 129 -2.11 16.02 -5.04
CA PRO A 129 -1.36 15.11 -5.90
C PRO A 129 -0.15 14.52 -5.19
N VAL A 130 0.10 13.23 -5.37
CA VAL A 130 1.37 12.63 -4.98
C VAL A 130 2.44 13.17 -5.94
N PRO A 131 3.51 13.83 -5.45
CA PRO A 131 4.51 14.46 -6.31
C PRO A 131 5.26 13.39 -7.11
N ASP A 132 5.68 13.72 -8.33
CA ASP A 132 6.60 12.87 -9.09
C ASP A 132 7.90 12.65 -8.29
N PRO A 133 8.57 11.49 -8.42
CA PRO A 133 9.87 11.31 -7.77
C PRO A 133 10.82 12.39 -8.29
N GLU A 134 11.58 13.01 -7.41
CA GLU A 134 12.67 13.89 -7.85
C GLU A 134 13.59 13.09 -8.78
N PRO A 135 14.05 13.69 -9.89
CA PRO A 135 15.02 13.02 -10.74
C PRO A 135 16.21 12.62 -9.88
N ALA A 136 16.57 11.34 -9.90
CA ALA A 136 17.77 10.89 -9.21
C ALA A 136 18.93 11.77 -9.68
N THR A 137 19.47 12.60 -8.79
CA THR A 137 20.77 13.24 -9.03
C THR A 137 21.75 12.10 -9.31
N PRO A 138 22.47 12.12 -10.44
CA PRO A 138 23.51 11.13 -10.67
C PRO A 138 24.46 11.17 -9.47
N ASP A 139 24.68 10.02 -8.83
CA ASP A 139 25.78 9.88 -7.87
C ASP A 139 27.07 10.32 -8.58
N GLU A 140 27.77 11.30 -7.99
CA GLU A 140 29.03 11.85 -8.49
C GLU A 140 30.20 10.89 -8.24
#